data_AF-A0A316P8C6-F1
#
_entry.id   AF-A0A316P8C6-F1
#
_cell.length_a   1.000
_cell.length_b   1.000
_cell.length_c   1.000
_cell.angle_alpha   90.00
_cell.angle_beta   90.00
_cell.angle_gamma   90.00
#
_symmetry.space_group_name_H-M   'P 1'
#
loop_
_entity.id
_entity.type
_entity.pdbx_description
1 polymer ?
#
loop_
_entity_poly.entity_id
_entity_poly.type
_entity_poly.pdbx_seq_one_letter_code
_entity_poly.pdbx_strand_id
1 'polypeptide(L)'
;MYKNNQTKRYKHLIFAVTIASFAVICMQSCTSSNSKESDGYEWLAKARAQLADKNHKEARNSIDSLRKNCPMAFNAREEGILLLDSIEISQARLDLDNATASITSGNADKDSMLFVKEESEQKIKFYTKKLTHDKSNFKKHKQ
;
A
#
# COMPACT_ATOMS: atom_id res chain seq x y z
N MET A 1 -43.30 10.75 -46.78
CA MET A 1 -42.90 10.48 -45.38
C MET A 1 -41.38 10.44 -45.31
N TYR A 2 -40.77 11.49 -44.76
CA TYR A 2 -39.31 11.68 -44.65
C TYR A 2 -38.92 11.34 -43.20
N LYS A 3 -38.19 10.23 -42.96
CA LYS A 3 -37.62 9.95 -41.64
C LYS A 3 -36.22 9.33 -41.74
N ASN A 4 -35.27 10.11 -41.23
CA ASN A 4 -34.12 9.73 -40.42
C ASN A 4 -32.95 8.93 -41.05
N ASN A 5 -32.19 9.63 -41.90
CA ASN A 5 -30.78 9.30 -42.22
C ASN A 5 -29.75 10.11 -41.42
N GLN A 6 -30.14 10.65 -40.25
CA GLN A 6 -29.24 11.48 -39.42
C GLN A 6 -28.50 10.70 -38.32
N THR A 7 -28.96 9.52 -37.90
CA THR A 7 -28.39 8.84 -36.71
C THR A 7 -27.09 8.07 -36.94
N LYS A 8 -26.65 7.88 -38.19
CA LYS A 8 -25.44 7.09 -38.52
C LYS A 8 -24.16 7.92 -38.62
N ARG A 9 -24.24 9.23 -38.81
CA ARG A 9 -23.06 10.10 -39.03
C ARG A 9 -22.36 10.53 -37.74
N TYR A 10 -23.06 10.54 -36.60
CA TYR A 10 -22.47 10.93 -35.31
C TYR A 10 -21.70 9.80 -34.62
N LYS A 11 -21.96 8.53 -34.96
CA LYS A 11 -21.24 7.39 -34.37
C LYS A 11 -19.82 7.22 -34.90
N HIS A 12 -19.57 7.61 -36.15
CA HIS A 12 -18.23 7.60 -36.75
C HIS A 12 -17.42 8.86 -36.43
N LEU A 13 -18.07 9.99 -36.12
CA LEU A 13 -17.36 11.22 -35.73
C LEU A 13 -16.87 11.20 -34.27
N ILE A 14 -17.54 10.45 -33.39
CA ILE A 14 -17.13 10.31 -31.98
C ILE A 14 -15.96 9.32 -31.82
N PHE A 15 -15.75 8.38 -32.75
CA PHE A 15 -14.67 7.40 -32.68
C PHE A 15 -13.31 7.92 -33.20
N ALA A 16 -13.27 9.12 -33.81
CA ALA A 16 -12.06 9.68 -34.39
C ALA A 16 -11.42 10.83 -33.57
N VAL A 17 -12.05 11.26 -32.47
CA VAL A 17 -11.59 12.41 -31.67
C VAL A 17 -10.96 12.01 -30.32
N THR A 18 -10.98 10.73 -29.95
CA THR A 18 -10.42 10.26 -28.66
C THR A 18 -9.02 9.64 -28.75
N ILE A 19 -8.40 9.61 -29.95
CA ILE A 19 -7.04 9.08 -30.17
C ILE A 19 -6.05 10.24 -30.45
N ALA A 20 -6.20 11.35 -29.74
CA ALA A 20 -5.31 12.52 -29.86
C ALA A 20 -5.01 13.17 -28.51
N SER A 21 -4.94 12.38 -27.44
CA SER A 21 -4.51 12.85 -26.11
C SER A 21 -3.64 11.84 -25.34
N PHE A 22 -3.03 10.87 -26.02
CA PHE A 22 -1.95 10.04 -25.44
C PHE A 22 -0.58 10.52 -25.94
N ALA A 23 -0.31 11.81 -25.74
CA ALA A 23 1.00 12.40 -25.91
C ALA A 23 1.33 13.20 -24.65
N VAL A 24 1.38 12.51 -23.50
CA VAL A 24 2.09 13.03 -22.34
C VAL A 24 3.49 12.44 -22.38
N ILE A 25 4.37 13.27 -22.90
CA ILE A 25 5.82 13.21 -22.85
C ILE A 25 6.25 13.01 -21.39
N CYS A 26 6.88 11.88 -21.08
CA CYS A 26 7.74 11.75 -19.91
C CYS A 26 9.19 11.58 -20.38
N MET A 27 9.71 12.61 -21.06
CA MET A 27 11.14 12.88 -21.02
C MET A 27 11.37 14.03 -20.05
N GLN A 28 12.52 13.96 -19.37
CA GLN A 28 13.06 14.88 -18.35
C GLN A 28 12.75 14.40 -16.91
N SER A 29 13.73 14.13 -16.05
CA SER A 29 15.08 14.70 -15.97
C SER A 29 16.02 13.78 -15.19
N CYS A 30 17.25 13.59 -15.66
CA CYS A 30 18.34 12.98 -14.88
C CYS A 30 18.74 13.94 -13.76
N THR A 31 17.98 13.95 -12.66
CA THR A 31 18.45 14.49 -11.39
C THR A 31 19.13 13.35 -10.63
N SER A 32 20.45 13.38 -10.58
CA SER A 32 21.29 12.36 -9.94
C SER A 32 21.09 12.26 -8.41
N SER A 33 20.28 13.13 -7.79
CA SER A 33 19.86 13.05 -6.38
C SER A 33 18.42 12.55 -6.18
N ASN A 34 17.41 13.03 -6.94
CA ASN A 34 16.02 12.58 -6.75
C ASN A 34 15.75 11.16 -7.26
N SER A 35 16.57 10.65 -8.19
CA SER A 35 16.41 9.28 -8.73
C SER A 35 16.51 8.23 -7.63
N LYS A 36 17.33 8.44 -6.61
CA LYS A 36 17.51 7.46 -5.52
C LYS A 36 16.31 7.40 -4.58
N GLU A 37 15.68 8.55 -4.31
CA GLU A 37 14.47 8.61 -3.49
C GLU A 37 13.23 8.16 -4.29
N SER A 38 13.14 8.48 -5.58
CA SER A 38 12.04 8.03 -6.43
C SER A 38 11.95 6.51 -6.49
N ASP A 39 13.08 5.82 -6.68
CA ASP A 39 13.12 4.36 -6.68
C ASP A 39 12.61 3.79 -5.34
N GLY A 40 12.94 4.45 -4.23
CA GLY A 40 12.42 4.08 -2.92
C GLY A 40 10.91 4.27 -2.80
N TYR A 41 10.38 5.36 -3.37
CA TYR A 41 8.94 5.62 -3.37
C TYR A 41 8.15 4.63 -4.25
N GLU A 42 8.75 4.07 -5.31
CA GLU A 42 8.12 2.99 -6.08
C GLU A 42 7.91 1.73 -5.23
N TRP A 43 8.92 1.33 -4.45
CA TRP A 43 8.77 0.21 -3.50
C TRP A 43 7.73 0.48 -2.42
N LEU A 44 7.66 1.72 -1.90
CA LEU A 44 6.62 2.11 -0.96
C LEU A 44 5.22 2.05 -1.56
N ALA A 45 5.05 2.52 -2.80
CA ALA A 45 3.78 2.44 -3.51
C ALA A 45 3.34 0.98 -3.67
N LYS A 46 4.27 0.10 -4.06
CA LYS A 46 4.03 -1.35 -4.14
C LYS A 46 3.63 -1.96 -2.80
N ALA A 47 4.36 -1.65 -1.72
CA ALA A 47 4.04 -2.14 -0.39
C ALA A 47 2.66 -1.67 0.11
N ARG A 48 2.29 -0.41 -0.18
CA ARG A 48 0.97 0.14 0.16
C ARG A 48 -0.16 -0.54 -0.62
N ALA A 49 0.04 -0.81 -1.91
CA ALA A 49 -0.92 -1.56 -2.71
C ALA A 49 -1.11 -2.99 -2.17
N GLN A 50 -0.02 -3.69 -1.89
CA GLN A 50 -0.06 -5.04 -1.31
C GLN A 50 -0.74 -5.06 0.06
N LEU A 51 -0.52 -4.04 0.90
CA LEU A 51 -1.22 -3.91 2.18
C LEU A 51 -2.72 -3.66 1.98
N ALA A 52 -3.12 -2.83 1.00
CA ALA A 52 -4.52 -2.60 0.67
C ALA A 52 -5.23 -3.90 0.23
N ASP A 53 -4.50 -4.77 -0.49
CA ASP A 53 -4.95 -6.10 -0.89
C ASP A 53 -4.88 -7.15 0.25
N LYS A 54 -4.56 -6.73 1.48
CA LYS A 54 -4.35 -7.60 2.66
C LYS A 54 -3.27 -8.66 2.45
N ASN A 55 -2.31 -8.41 1.56
CA ASN A 55 -1.16 -9.28 1.35
C ASN A 55 0.02 -8.81 2.22
N HIS A 56 -0.07 -9.06 3.52
CA HIS A 56 0.91 -8.58 4.51
C HIS A 56 2.32 -9.13 4.26
N LYS A 57 2.44 -10.37 3.80
CA LYS A 57 3.74 -10.99 3.48
C LYS A 57 4.44 -10.22 2.37
N GLU A 58 3.76 -10.00 1.26
CA GLU A 58 4.34 -9.28 0.12
C GLU A 58 4.60 -7.81 0.44
N ALA A 59 3.73 -7.17 1.24
CA ALA A 59 3.97 -5.81 1.71
C ALA A 59 5.28 -5.70 2.52
N ARG A 60 5.56 -6.65 3.43
CA ARG A 60 6.85 -6.73 4.16
C ARG A 60 8.02 -6.95 3.21
N ASN A 61 7.89 -7.89 2.26
CA ASN A 61 8.93 -8.17 1.26
C ASN A 61 9.29 -6.93 0.43
N SER A 62 8.31 -6.11 0.08
CA SER A 62 8.54 -4.84 -0.64
C SER A 62 9.29 -3.81 0.21
N ILE A 63 9.00 -3.70 1.51
CA ILE A 63 9.75 -2.84 2.44
C ILE A 63 11.18 -3.37 2.63
N ASP A 64 11.38 -4.68 2.72
CA ASP A 64 12.72 -5.27 2.78
C ASP A 64 13.50 -5.02 1.49
N SER A 65 12.83 -5.08 0.34
CA SER A 65 13.42 -4.77 -0.96
C SER A 65 13.81 -3.29 -1.05
N LEU A 66 12.96 -2.36 -0.56
CA LEU A 66 13.31 -0.95 -0.40
C LEU A 66 14.60 -0.77 0.41
N ARG A 67 14.71 -1.44 1.57
CA ARG A 67 15.89 -1.32 2.45
C ARG A 67 17.17 -1.85 1.80
N LYS A 68 17.07 -2.93 1.01
CA LYS A 68 18.21 -3.58 0.34
C LYS A 68 18.64 -2.83 -0.92
N ASN A 69 17.69 -2.44 -1.75
CA ASN A 69 17.95 -1.93 -3.10
C ASN A 69 18.12 -0.40 -3.15
N CYS A 70 17.52 0.33 -2.20
CA CYS A 70 17.55 1.79 -2.17
C CYS A 70 18.15 2.31 -0.86
N PRO A 71 19.40 1.96 -0.49
CA PRO A 71 19.98 2.29 0.81
C PRO A 71 20.07 3.79 1.09
N MET A 72 20.17 4.61 0.03
CA MET A 72 20.27 6.08 0.09
C MET A 72 18.92 6.80 0.00
N ALA A 73 17.79 6.07 -0.14
CA ALA A 73 16.46 6.65 -0.15
C ALA A 73 15.99 6.92 1.28
N PHE A 74 16.65 7.84 1.98
CA PHE A 74 16.48 8.03 3.41
C PHE A 74 15.03 8.34 3.78
N ASN A 75 14.38 9.25 3.06
CA ASN A 75 13.00 9.62 3.34
C ASN A 75 12.04 8.45 3.06
N ALA A 76 12.21 7.77 1.93
CA ALA A 76 11.41 6.58 1.63
C ALA A 76 11.60 5.47 2.68
N ARG A 77 12.83 5.27 3.16
CA ARG A 77 13.13 4.27 4.20
C ARG A 77 12.49 4.62 5.55
N GLU A 78 12.53 5.89 5.95
CA GLU A 78 11.82 6.36 7.16
C GLU A 78 10.31 6.13 7.05
N GLU A 79 9.71 6.46 5.90
CA GLU A 79 8.30 6.13 5.64
C GLU A 79 8.02 4.62 5.63
N GLY A 80 8.99 3.82 5.16
CA GLY A 80 8.93 2.36 5.18
C GLY A 80 8.87 1.77 6.59
N ILE A 81 9.56 2.38 7.56
CA ILE A 81 9.47 1.98 8.98
C ILE A 81 8.04 2.19 9.50
N LEU A 82 7.44 3.36 9.22
CA LEU A 82 6.07 3.66 9.62
C LEU A 82 5.05 2.72 8.94
N LEU A 83 5.30 2.39 7.67
CA LEU A 83 4.45 1.46 6.92
C LEU A 83 4.55 0.04 7.51
N LEU A 84 5.74 -0.40 7.93
CA LEU A 84 5.92 -1.72 8.55
C LEU A 84 5.07 -1.86 9.82
N ASP A 85 5.08 -0.86 10.71
CA ASP A 85 4.22 -0.88 11.89
C ASP A 85 2.73 -0.92 11.53
N SER A 86 2.34 -0.25 10.44
CA SER A 86 0.97 -0.29 9.93
C SER A 86 0.59 -1.68 9.39
N ILE A 87 1.53 -2.39 8.75
CA ILE A 87 1.35 -3.78 8.32
C ILE A 87 1.16 -4.69 9.54
N GLU A 88 1.98 -4.55 10.58
CA GLU A 88 1.85 -5.36 11.80
C GLU A 88 0.52 -5.15 12.52
N ILE A 89 0.04 -3.90 12.61
CA ILE A 89 -1.29 -3.60 13.14
C ILE A 89 -2.37 -4.27 12.29
N SER A 90 -2.26 -4.21 10.95
CA SER A 90 -3.24 -4.79 10.04
C SER A 90 -3.29 -6.32 10.14
N GLN A 91 -2.12 -6.98 10.21
CA GLN A 91 -2.03 -8.44 10.38
C GLN A 91 -2.62 -8.85 11.73
N ALA A 92 -2.23 -8.17 12.83
CA ALA A 92 -2.72 -8.52 14.16
C ALA A 92 -4.24 -8.33 14.29
N ARG A 93 -4.84 -7.35 13.57
CA ARG A 93 -6.31 -7.23 13.49
C ARG A 93 -6.95 -8.41 12.78
N LEU A 94 -6.37 -8.85 11.66
CA LEU A 94 -6.86 -10.03 10.96
C LEU A 94 -6.77 -11.30 11.84
N ASP A 95 -5.66 -11.46 12.56
CA ASP A 95 -5.45 -12.59 13.47
C ASP A 95 -6.46 -12.56 14.63
N LEU A 96 -6.73 -11.37 15.19
CA LEU A 96 -7.75 -11.16 16.22
C LEU A 96 -9.15 -11.53 15.74
N ASP A 97 -9.52 -11.07 14.54
CA ASP A 97 -10.83 -11.36 13.94
C ASP A 97 -11.01 -12.87 13.70
N ASN A 98 -9.97 -13.52 13.16
CA ASN A 98 -9.96 -14.96 12.91
C ASN A 98 -10.05 -15.78 14.20
N ALA A 99 -9.28 -15.42 15.22
CA ALA A 99 -9.31 -16.08 16.52
C ALA A 99 -10.69 -15.94 17.18
N THR A 100 -11.25 -14.74 17.15
CA THR A 100 -12.59 -14.46 17.69
C THR A 100 -13.67 -15.29 16.98
N ALA A 101 -13.66 -15.31 15.64
CA ALA A 101 -14.59 -16.12 14.86
C ALA A 101 -14.44 -17.63 15.14
N SER A 102 -13.22 -18.11 15.32
CA SER A 102 -12.93 -19.52 15.63
C SER A 102 -13.44 -19.90 17.02
N ILE A 103 -13.24 -19.04 18.02
CA ILE A 103 -13.79 -19.23 19.38
C ILE A 103 -15.31 -19.27 19.36
N THR A 104 -15.95 -18.31 18.66
CA THR A 104 -17.42 -18.21 18.60
C THR A 104 -18.05 -19.38 17.86
N SER A 105 -17.43 -19.84 16.76
CA SER A 105 -17.94 -20.98 15.98
C SER A 105 -17.74 -22.34 16.66
N GLY A 106 -16.88 -22.42 17.69
CA GLY A 106 -16.60 -23.66 18.41
C GLY A 106 -15.81 -24.70 17.60
N ASN A 107 -15.26 -24.31 16.45
CA ASN A 107 -14.57 -25.20 15.51
C ASN A 107 -13.05 -25.36 15.79
N ALA A 108 -12.55 -24.80 16.88
CA ALA A 108 -11.13 -24.76 17.20
C ALA A 108 -10.87 -25.00 18.69
N ASP A 109 -9.63 -25.35 19.02
CA ASP A 109 -9.16 -25.39 20.40
C ASP A 109 -9.26 -23.98 21.02
N LYS A 110 -10.14 -23.85 22.01
CA LYS A 110 -10.47 -22.57 22.64
C LYS A 110 -9.28 -21.97 23.36
N ASP A 111 -8.44 -22.79 23.98
CA ASP A 111 -7.30 -22.29 24.75
C ASP A 111 -6.23 -21.70 23.82
N SER A 112 -5.87 -22.45 22.78
CA SER A 112 -4.99 -21.98 21.70
C SER A 112 -5.49 -20.69 21.04
N MET A 113 -6.78 -20.61 20.72
CA MET A 113 -7.34 -19.40 20.09
C MET A 113 -7.43 -18.22 21.05
N LEU A 114 -7.65 -18.45 22.34
CA LEU A 114 -7.64 -17.40 23.36
C LEU A 114 -6.25 -16.77 23.48
N PHE A 115 -5.20 -17.60 23.45
CA PHE A 115 -3.82 -17.12 23.40
C PHE A 115 -3.56 -16.24 22.16
N VAL A 116 -3.95 -16.70 20.96
CA VAL A 116 -3.78 -15.91 19.72
C VAL A 116 -4.53 -14.59 19.80
N LYS A 117 -5.74 -14.59 20.36
CA LYS A 117 -6.55 -13.39 20.57
C LYS A 117 -5.80 -12.39 21.47
N GLU A 118 -5.33 -12.84 22.63
CA GLU A 118 -4.60 -11.99 23.58
C GLU A 118 -3.28 -11.46 23.00
N GLU A 119 -2.52 -12.31 22.31
CA GLU A 119 -1.28 -11.90 21.63
C GLU A 119 -1.55 -10.83 20.57
N SER A 120 -2.64 -11.00 19.79
CA SER A 120 -3.04 -10.05 18.75
C SER A 120 -3.44 -8.69 19.34
N GLU A 121 -4.21 -8.66 20.43
CA GLU A 121 -4.57 -7.44 21.16
C GLU A 121 -3.32 -6.71 21.67
N GLN A 122 -2.35 -7.46 22.22
CA GLN A 122 -1.07 -6.91 22.67
C GLN A 122 -0.25 -6.32 21.52
N LYS A 123 -0.16 -7.01 20.37
CA LYS A 123 0.51 -6.52 19.16
C LYS A 123 -0.12 -5.23 18.66
N ILE A 124 -1.45 -5.17 18.55
CA ILE A 124 -2.17 -3.96 18.14
C ILE A 124 -1.83 -2.79 19.07
N LYS A 125 -1.87 -3.00 20.38
CA LYS A 125 -1.55 -1.98 21.38
C LYS A 125 -0.11 -1.50 21.25
N PHE A 126 0.85 -2.43 21.12
CA PHE A 126 2.27 -2.12 21.00
C PHE A 126 2.55 -1.30 19.73
N TYR A 127 2.19 -1.82 18.56
CA TYR A 127 2.50 -1.16 17.29
C TYR A 127 1.73 0.13 17.10
N THR A 128 0.52 0.27 17.66
CA THR A 128 -0.20 1.57 17.64
C THR A 128 0.57 2.63 18.42
N LYS A 129 1.11 2.28 19.60
CA LYS A 129 1.94 3.21 20.40
C LYS A 129 3.24 3.54 19.69
N LYS A 130 3.92 2.53 19.14
CA LYS A 130 5.15 2.70 18.35
C LYS A 130 4.91 3.61 17.14
N LEU A 131 3.89 3.35 16.33
CA LEU A 131 3.55 4.17 15.18
C LEU A 131 3.23 5.62 15.56
N THR A 132 2.52 5.83 16.67
CA THR A 132 2.22 7.18 17.17
C THR A 132 3.49 7.92 17.59
N HIS A 133 4.35 7.24 18.34
CA HIS A 133 5.65 7.77 18.76
C HIS A 133 6.54 8.09 17.55
N ASP A 134 6.68 7.16 16.62
CA ASP A 134 7.57 7.29 15.48
C ASP A 134 7.08 8.37 14.50
N LYS A 135 5.76 8.49 14.31
CA LYS A 135 5.16 9.62 13.57
C LYS A 135 5.46 10.97 14.22
N SER A 136 5.40 11.05 15.55
CA SER A 136 5.67 12.30 16.28
C SER A 136 7.14 12.74 16.18
N ASN A 137 8.04 11.76 16.04
CA ASN A 137 9.48 11.97 15.92
C ASN A 137 9.99 11.94 14.49
N PHE A 138 9.10 11.77 13.50
CA PHE A 138 9.46 11.65 12.10
C PHE A 138 10.11 12.94 11.59
N LYS A 139 11.28 12.80 10.98
CA LYS A 139 12.05 13.92 10.41
C LYS A 139 12.41 13.60 8.98
N LYS A 140 12.11 14.53 8.08
CA LYS A 140 12.60 14.43 6.69
C LYS A 140 14.08 14.78 6.64
N HIS A 141 14.83 13.97 5.91
CA HIS A 141 16.21 14.22 5.59
C HIS A 141 16.29 15.29 4.48
N LYS A 142 17.10 16.32 4.69
CA LYS A 142 17.38 17.34 3.65
C LYS A 142 18.15 16.66 2.51
N GLN A 143 17.67 16.89 1.29
CA GLN A 143 18.29 16.44 0.04
C GLN A 143 19.32 17.44 -0.45
#